data_AF-A0A8H3E4Y2-F1
#
_entry.id   AF-A0A8H3E4Y2-F1
#
_cell.length_a   1.000
_cell.length_b   1.000
_cell.length_c   1.000
_cell.angle_alpha   90.00
_cell.angle_beta   90.00
_cell.angle_gamma   90.00
#
_symmetry.space_group_name_H-M   'P 1'
#
loop_
_entity.id
_entity.type
_entity.pdbx_description
1 polymer ?
#
loop_
_entity_poly.entity_id
_entity_poly.type
_entity_poly.pdbx_seq_one_letter_code
_entity_poly.pdbx_strand_id
1 'polypeptide(L)'
;MLFLVVLFGGSGALAYAAFGSKIETVVLKNLPQASKPVQTVQFLYSLAILLSTPLQLFPALRILETALFVKSGKTSLRVKWTKNAFRLLVVLGCVAVSIFGAKDLDKFVSFVGSCACVPLCFVYPAMLHYKAVAKTRFQKGSDIALMVFGMLAAVYTSYQTIKLMAAPSGPAQPVGHCMPPEPGAGNGPDSPFWPGGRFF
;
A
#
# COMPACT_ATOMS: atom_id res chain seq x y z
N MET A 1 10.99 17.30 -7.11
CA MET A 1 9.55 17.09 -6.84
C MET A 1 8.73 16.99 -8.11
N LEU A 2 8.84 17.94 -9.04
CA LEU A 2 8.07 17.92 -10.29
C LEU A 2 8.29 16.64 -11.13
N PHE A 3 9.53 16.15 -11.25
CA PHE A 3 9.82 14.87 -11.90
C PHE A 3 9.09 13.68 -11.26
N LEU A 4 9.02 13.60 -9.93
CA LEU A 4 8.35 12.51 -9.22
C LEU A 4 6.84 12.56 -9.42
N VAL A 5 6.24 13.77 -9.42
CA VAL A 5 4.81 13.94 -9.67
C VAL A 5 4.45 13.45 -11.07
N VAL A 6 5.24 13.81 -12.08
CA VAL A 6 5.03 13.34 -13.46
C VAL A 6 5.24 11.83 -13.57
N LEU A 7 6.28 11.29 -12.93
CA LEU A 7 6.59 9.86 -13.00
C LEU A 7 5.54 9.00 -12.31
N PHE A 8 5.18 9.29 -11.05
CA PHE A 8 4.18 8.53 -10.29
C PHE A 8 2.74 8.82 -10.75
N GLY A 9 2.40 10.09 -10.98
CA GLY A 9 1.08 10.47 -11.47
C GLY A 9 0.83 9.98 -12.91
N GLY A 10 1.83 10.12 -13.78
CA GLY A 10 1.76 9.67 -15.17
C GLY A 10 1.69 8.16 -15.29
N SER A 11 2.53 7.41 -14.54
CA SER A 11 2.45 5.94 -14.53
C SER A 11 1.11 5.42 -14.01
N GLY A 12 0.54 6.05 -12.97
CA GLY A 12 -0.80 5.71 -12.47
C GLY A 12 -1.91 5.98 -13.50
N ALA A 13 -1.88 7.15 -14.15
CA ALA A 13 -2.85 7.50 -15.20
C ALA A 13 -2.78 6.54 -16.40
N LEU A 14 -1.57 6.20 -16.85
CA LEU A 14 -1.34 5.25 -17.95
C LEU A 14 -1.81 3.83 -17.59
N ALA A 15 -1.57 3.37 -16.36
CA ALA A 15 -2.05 2.07 -15.91
C ALA A 15 -3.59 1.99 -15.92
N TYR A 16 -4.27 3.04 -15.46
CA TYR A 16 -5.73 3.09 -15.49
C TYR A 16 -6.29 3.17 -16.93
N ALA A 17 -5.64 3.96 -17.80
CA ALA A 17 -6.04 4.07 -19.20
C ALA A 17 -5.87 2.75 -19.97
N ALA A 18 -4.87 1.93 -19.63
CA ALA A 18 -4.58 0.67 -20.32
C ALA A 18 -5.44 -0.51 -19.83
N PHE A 19 -5.68 -0.63 -18.52
CA PHE A 19 -6.38 -1.80 -17.92
C PHE A 19 -7.85 -1.53 -17.56
N GLY A 20 -8.30 -0.28 -17.61
CA GLY A 20 -9.69 0.09 -17.33
C GLY A 20 -10.06 0.02 -15.85
N SER A 21 -11.36 -0.15 -15.56
CA SER A 21 -11.92 0.03 -14.21
C SER A 21 -11.69 -1.15 -13.24
N LYS A 22 -11.27 -2.32 -13.73
CA LYS A 22 -11.00 -3.52 -12.92
C LYS A 22 -9.49 -3.80 -12.89
N ILE A 23 -8.75 -2.99 -12.13
CA ILE A 23 -7.29 -3.12 -11.98
C ILE A 23 -6.93 -3.65 -10.59
N GLU A 24 -6.09 -4.68 -10.54
CA GLU A 24 -5.49 -5.17 -9.30
C GLU A 24 -4.44 -4.18 -8.79
N THR A 25 -4.32 -4.09 -7.46
CA THR A 25 -3.47 -3.12 -6.74
C THR A 25 -2.00 -3.22 -7.13
N VAL A 26 -1.54 -4.45 -7.41
CA VAL A 26 -0.23 -4.72 -7.98
C VAL A 26 -0.36 -4.79 -9.50
N VAL A 27 0.06 -3.73 -10.20
CA VAL A 27 -0.10 -3.61 -11.66
C VAL A 27 0.47 -4.82 -12.42
N LEU A 28 1.55 -5.43 -11.92
CA LEU A 28 2.19 -6.61 -12.53
C LEU A 28 1.28 -7.84 -12.61
N LYS A 29 0.23 -7.93 -11.78
CA LYS A 29 -0.76 -9.01 -11.86
C LYS A 29 -1.74 -8.85 -13.02
N ASN A 30 -1.96 -7.62 -13.49
CA ASN A 30 -2.86 -7.33 -14.61
C ASN A 30 -2.21 -7.64 -15.97
N LEU A 31 -0.90 -7.87 -16.02
CA LEU A 31 -0.19 -8.24 -17.25
C LEU A 31 -0.28 -9.76 -17.52
N PRO A 32 -0.13 -10.20 -18.79
CA PRO A 32 -0.15 -11.62 -19.13
C PRO A 32 0.99 -12.39 -18.47
N GLN A 33 0.64 -13.20 -17.47
CA GLN A 33 1.56 -13.94 -16.60
C GLN A 33 2.38 -15.01 -17.35
N ALA A 34 1.89 -15.48 -18.50
CA ALA A 34 2.56 -16.49 -19.31
C ALA A 34 3.78 -15.95 -20.10
N SER A 35 3.96 -14.64 -20.17
CA SER A 35 5.06 -14.04 -20.92
C SER A 35 6.35 -14.00 -20.08
N LYS A 36 7.45 -14.50 -20.67
CA LYS A 36 8.80 -14.50 -20.06
C LYS A 36 9.21 -13.16 -19.43
N PRO A 37 9.03 -11.98 -20.08
CA PRO A 37 9.43 -10.71 -19.48
C PRO A 37 8.65 -10.34 -18.21
N VAL A 38 7.34 -10.64 -18.14
CA VAL A 38 6.51 -10.35 -16.96
C VAL A 38 6.95 -11.21 -15.78
N GLN A 39 7.24 -12.48 -16.02
CA GLN A 39 7.74 -13.39 -15.00
C GLN A 39 9.12 -12.95 -14.46
N THR A 40 10.01 -12.47 -15.33
CA THR A 40 11.31 -11.91 -14.90
C THR A 40 11.13 -10.68 -14.01
N VAL A 41 10.25 -9.74 -14.38
CA VAL A 41 10.01 -8.53 -13.59
C VAL A 41 9.38 -8.86 -12.24
N GLN A 42 8.45 -9.82 -12.17
CA GLN A 42 7.88 -10.26 -10.90
C GLN A 42 8.89 -10.96 -9.99
N PHE A 43 9.78 -11.77 -10.57
CA PHE A 43 10.87 -12.38 -9.83
C PHE A 43 11.81 -11.32 -9.24
N LEU A 44 12.21 -10.34 -10.05
CA LEU A 44 13.05 -9.22 -9.61
C LEU A 44 12.35 -8.37 -8.54
N TYR A 45 11.05 -8.12 -8.67
CA TYR A 45 10.26 -7.40 -7.69
C TYR A 45 10.20 -8.13 -6.34
N SER A 46 9.95 -9.44 -6.38
CA SER A 46 9.92 -10.29 -5.18
C SER A 46 11.29 -10.32 -4.48
N LEU A 47 12.37 -10.45 -5.26
CA LEU A 47 13.75 -10.38 -4.75
C LEU A 47 14.04 -9.01 -4.12
N ALA A 48 13.63 -7.91 -4.77
CA ALA A 48 13.80 -6.56 -4.25
C ALA A 48 13.09 -6.34 -2.91
N ILE A 49 11.86 -6.83 -2.75
CA ILE A 49 11.12 -6.77 -1.47
C ILE A 49 11.81 -7.62 -0.41
N LEU A 50 12.25 -8.83 -0.75
CA LEU A 50 12.95 -9.73 0.17
C LEU A 50 14.21 -9.08 0.75
N LEU A 51 14.99 -8.38 -0.09
CA LEU A 51 16.20 -7.68 0.34
C LEU A 51 15.89 -6.36 1.08
N SER A 52 14.81 -5.66 0.73
CA SER A 52 14.48 -4.35 1.33
C SER A 52 13.84 -4.46 2.72
N THR A 53 12.98 -5.45 2.93
CA THR A 53 12.27 -5.67 4.19
C THR A 53 13.20 -5.75 5.42
N PRO A 54 14.29 -6.56 5.42
CA PRO A 54 15.19 -6.63 6.59
C PRO A 54 15.93 -5.31 6.83
N LEU A 55 16.26 -4.56 5.78
CA LEU A 55 16.95 -3.27 5.89
C LEU A 55 16.04 -2.20 6.51
N GLN A 56 14.75 -2.20 6.16
CA GLN A 56 13.75 -1.29 6.74
C GLN A 56 13.35 -1.67 8.17
N LEU A 57 13.35 -2.98 8.48
CA LEU A 57 13.02 -3.48 9.82
C LEU A 57 14.11 -3.10 10.85
N PHE A 58 15.37 -2.96 10.44
CA PHE A 58 16.47 -2.62 11.34
C PHE A 58 16.30 -1.30 12.11
N PRO A 59 16.07 -0.13 11.46
CA PRO A 59 15.85 1.12 12.18
C PRO A 59 14.55 1.08 13.01
N ALA A 60 13.49 0.46 12.50
CA ALA A 60 12.23 0.32 13.21
C ALA A 60 12.42 -0.45 14.53
N LEU A 61 13.11 -1.59 14.50
CA LEU A 61 13.39 -2.39 15.69
C LEU A 61 14.28 -1.66 16.69
N ARG A 62 15.28 -0.90 16.22
CA ARG A 62 16.15 -0.12 17.12
C ARG A 62 15.41 0.97 17.87
N ILE A 63 14.49 1.67 17.20
CA ILE A 63 13.63 2.68 17.83
C ILE A 63 12.71 2.01 18.85
N LEU A 64 12.09 0.90 18.48
CA LEU A 64 11.14 0.19 19.32
C LEU A 64 11.79 -0.49 20.53
N GLU A 65 13.00 -1.04 20.36
CA GLU A 65 13.82 -1.57 21.46
C GLU A 65 14.19 -0.45 22.45
N THR A 66 14.56 0.73 21.96
CA THR A 66 14.91 1.88 22.80
C THR A 66 13.69 2.44 23.53
N ALA A 67 12.51 2.40 22.91
CA ALA A 67 11.25 2.82 23.52
C ALA A 67 10.78 1.86 24.63
N LEU A 68 10.97 0.54 24.46
CA LEU A 68 10.52 -0.47 25.41
C LEU A 68 11.55 -0.83 26.49
N PHE A 69 12.86 -0.72 26.21
CA PHE A 69 13.93 -1.09 27.13
C PHE A 69 14.86 0.09 27.42
N VAL A 70 14.53 0.86 28.47
CA VAL A 70 15.32 2.02 28.94
C VAL A 70 16.68 1.61 29.55
N LYS A 71 16.84 0.36 30.03
CA LYS A 71 18.10 -0.15 30.61
C LYS A 71 18.61 -1.37 29.85
N SER A 72 19.70 -1.17 29.09
CA SER A 72 20.47 -2.26 28.49
C SER A 72 21.35 -2.92 29.57
N GLY A 73 20.81 -3.92 30.27
CA GLY A 73 21.60 -4.76 31.17
C GLY A 73 22.57 -5.62 30.36
N LYS A 74 23.85 -5.22 30.33
CA LYS A 74 24.92 -5.79 29.47
C LYS A 74 25.28 -7.27 29.75
N THR A 75 24.71 -7.94 30.75
CA THR A 75 25.23 -9.24 31.23
C THR A 75 24.17 -10.30 31.57
N SER A 76 22.98 -10.30 30.95
CA SER A 76 22.03 -11.41 31.18
C SER A 76 21.55 -12.06 29.88
N LEU A 77 21.61 -13.40 29.84
CA LEU A 77 21.04 -14.23 28.78
C LEU A 77 19.54 -13.96 28.62
N ARG A 78 18.82 -13.65 29.72
CA ARG A 78 17.42 -13.24 29.69
C ARG A 78 17.19 -12.00 28.82
N VAL A 79 17.99 -10.93 28.97
CA VAL A 79 17.82 -9.71 28.16
C VAL A 79 18.13 -9.97 26.67
N LYS A 80 19.09 -10.85 26.34
CA LYS A 80 19.34 -11.25 24.95
C LYS A 80 18.17 -12.02 24.34
N TRP A 81 17.61 -12.97 25.10
CA TRP A 81 16.43 -13.74 24.68
C TRP A 81 15.19 -12.87 24.55
N THR A 82 14.97 -11.92 25.47
CA THR A 82 13.86 -10.96 25.36
C THR A 82 13.97 -10.10 24.10
N LYS A 83 15.17 -9.65 23.72
CA LYS A 83 15.40 -8.90 22.48
C LYS A 83 15.14 -9.75 21.22
N ASN A 84 15.59 -11.01 21.23
CA ASN A 84 15.32 -11.92 20.11
C ASN A 84 13.82 -12.28 20.02
N ALA A 85 13.18 -12.55 21.15
CA ALA A 85 11.74 -12.81 21.23
C ALA A 85 10.93 -11.61 20.74
N PHE A 86 11.37 -10.39 21.07
CA PHE A 86 10.75 -9.17 20.56
C PHE A 86 10.84 -9.06 19.03
N ARG A 87 12.03 -9.29 18.46
CA ARG A 87 12.22 -9.34 17.00
C ARG A 87 11.35 -10.41 16.35
N LEU A 88 11.29 -11.59 16.97
CA LEU A 88 10.48 -12.72 16.49
C LEU A 88 8.99 -12.37 16.51
N LEU A 89 8.50 -11.74 17.58
CA LEU A 89 7.12 -11.28 17.71
C LEU A 89 6.75 -10.25 16.64
N VAL A 90 7.60 -9.26 16.38
CA VAL A 90 7.35 -8.25 15.34
C VAL A 90 7.27 -8.90 13.95
N VAL A 91 8.18 -9.83 13.65
CA VAL A 91 8.16 -10.57 12.36
C VAL A 91 6.92 -11.47 12.26
N LEU A 92 6.53 -12.17 13.32
CA LEU A 92 5.30 -12.95 13.36
C LEU A 92 4.06 -12.07 13.18
N GLY A 93 4.06 -10.86 13.74
CA GLY A 93 3.04 -9.85 13.49
C GLY A 93 2.94 -9.49 12.01
N CYS A 94 4.07 -9.22 11.34
CA CYS A 94 4.10 -8.98 9.90
C CYS A 94 3.56 -10.18 9.09
N VAL A 95 3.90 -11.41 9.47
CA VAL A 95 3.39 -12.63 8.83
C VAL A 95 1.87 -12.75 9.01
N ALA A 96 1.36 -12.53 10.22
CA ALA A 96 -0.07 -12.55 10.50
C ALA A 96 -0.80 -11.49 9.65
N VAL A 97 -0.31 -10.26 9.63
CA VAL A 97 -0.86 -9.18 8.81
C VAL A 97 -0.82 -9.52 7.31
N SER A 98 0.25 -10.17 6.83
CA SER A 98 0.32 -10.65 5.45
C SER A 98 -0.78 -11.66 5.13
N ILE A 99 -1.04 -12.63 6.01
CA ILE A 99 -2.09 -13.65 5.83
C ILE A 99 -3.48 -13.00 5.78
N PHE A 100 -3.77 -12.07 6.69
CA PHE A 100 -5.07 -11.39 6.75
C PHE A 100 -5.25 -10.34 5.64
N GLY A 101 -4.18 -9.65 5.25
CA GLY A 101 -4.19 -8.54 4.30
C GLY A 101 -3.93 -8.94 2.84
N ALA A 102 -3.48 -10.16 2.54
CA ALA A 102 -3.10 -10.57 1.18
C ALA A 102 -4.22 -10.44 0.14
N LYS A 103 -5.49 -10.53 0.56
CA LYS A 103 -6.65 -10.40 -0.32
C LYS A 103 -6.92 -8.95 -0.74
N ASP A 104 -6.52 -7.98 0.08
CA ASP A 104 -6.90 -6.57 -0.06
C ASP A 104 -5.72 -5.64 0.31
N LEU A 105 -4.62 -5.75 -0.44
CA LEU A 105 -3.40 -4.98 -0.17
C LEU A 105 -3.63 -3.45 -0.23
N ASP A 106 -4.50 -2.97 -1.12
CA ASP A 106 -4.80 -1.53 -1.23
C ASP A 106 -5.54 -0.98 -0.01
N LYS A 107 -6.48 -1.74 0.56
CA LYS A 107 -7.17 -1.36 1.79
C LYS A 107 -6.18 -1.26 2.96
N PHE A 108 -5.24 -2.21 3.04
CA PHE A 108 -4.21 -2.19 4.08
C PHE A 108 -3.23 -1.02 3.93
N VAL A 109 -2.72 -0.77 2.71
CA VAL A 109 -1.81 0.35 2.43
C VAL A 109 -2.49 1.69 2.69
N SER A 110 -3.74 1.84 2.25
CA SER A 110 -4.55 3.05 2.52
C SER A 110 -4.74 3.28 4.02
N PHE A 111 -4.98 2.22 4.80
CA PHE A 111 -5.12 2.31 6.26
C PHE A 111 -3.82 2.74 6.96
N VAL A 112 -2.69 2.12 6.59
CA VAL A 112 -1.38 2.49 7.17
C VAL A 112 -1.02 3.93 6.79
N GLY A 113 -1.32 4.35 5.55
CA GLY A 113 -1.12 5.71 5.07
C GLY A 113 -1.92 6.75 5.85
N SER A 114 -3.23 6.52 6.02
CA SER A 114 -4.12 7.45 6.74
C SER A 114 -3.77 7.56 8.23
N CYS A 115 -3.45 6.43 8.88
CA CYS A 115 -3.19 6.39 10.32
C CYS A 115 -1.78 6.87 10.69
N ALA A 116 -0.76 6.54 9.90
CA ALA A 116 0.64 6.82 10.26
C ALA A 116 1.27 7.93 9.41
N CYS A 117 1.14 7.88 8.08
CA CYS A 117 1.85 8.80 7.18
C CYS A 117 1.28 10.22 7.23
N VAL A 118 -0.06 10.38 7.19
CA VAL A 118 -0.69 11.70 7.21
C VAL A 118 -0.33 12.52 8.46
N PRO A 119 -0.43 11.98 9.70
CA PRO A 119 0.02 12.71 10.88
C PRO A 119 1.53 12.99 10.86
N LEU A 120 2.34 12.02 10.43
CA LEU A 120 3.80 12.18 10.41
C LEU A 120 4.24 13.26 9.40
N CYS A 121 3.59 13.37 8.24
CA CYS A 121 3.93 14.33 7.20
C CYS A 121 3.37 15.74 7.44
N PHE A 122 2.19 15.87 8.08
CA PHE A 122 1.56 17.18 8.28
C PHE A 122 1.72 17.73 9.71
N VAL A 123 1.58 16.88 10.73
CA VAL A 123 1.55 17.32 12.14
C VAL A 123 2.96 17.45 12.70
N TYR A 124 3.84 16.48 12.42
CA TYR A 124 5.21 16.50 12.94
C TYR A 124 6.04 17.72 12.48
N PRO A 125 6.10 18.10 11.20
CA PRO A 125 6.87 19.28 10.79
C PRO A 125 6.26 20.58 11.32
N ALA A 126 4.92 20.68 11.36
CA ALA A 126 4.24 21.85 11.91
C ALA A 126 4.52 22.01 13.42
N MET A 127 4.54 20.91 14.18
CA MET A 127 4.89 20.94 15.61
C MET A 127 6.34 21.38 15.84
N LEU A 128 7.28 20.90 15.01
CA LEU A 128 8.68 21.29 15.09
C LEU A 128 8.87 22.78 14.76
N HIS A 129 8.21 23.28 13.69
CA HIS A 129 8.27 24.69 13.32
C HIS A 129 7.64 25.59 14.41
N TYR A 130 6.50 25.18 14.96
CA TYR A 130 5.81 25.89 16.04
C TYR A 130 6.68 26.03 17.31
N LYS A 131 7.39 24.96 17.69
CA LYS A 131 8.26 24.97 18.88
C LYS A 131 9.63 25.63 18.66
N ALA A 132 10.22 25.50 17.47
CA ALA A 132 11.61 25.91 17.25
C ALA A 132 11.76 27.32 16.63
N VAL A 133 10.82 27.76 15.79
CA VAL A 133 11.02 28.92 14.91
C VAL A 133 9.92 29.98 15.01
N ALA A 134 8.71 29.62 15.44
CA ALA A 134 7.56 30.51 15.35
C ALA A 134 7.64 31.75 16.27
N LYS A 135 7.99 32.89 15.68
CA LYS A 135 8.07 34.21 16.36
C LYS A 135 6.83 35.08 16.11
N THR A 136 6.20 34.97 14.94
CA THR A 136 5.03 35.79 14.57
C THR A 136 3.70 35.08 14.79
N ARG A 137 2.64 35.85 15.08
CA ARG A 137 1.27 35.33 15.30
C ARG A 137 0.70 34.65 14.06
N PHE A 138 1.02 35.15 12.86
CA PHE A 138 0.60 34.55 11.58
C PHE A 138 1.25 33.18 11.34
N GLN A 139 2.56 33.04 11.58
CA GLN A 139 3.24 31.75 11.47
C GLN A 139 2.66 30.72 12.44
N LYS A 140 2.42 31.12 13.70
CA LYS A 140 1.78 30.26 14.71
C LYS A 140 0.37 29.82 14.29
N GLY A 141 -0.42 30.73 13.72
CA GLY A 141 -1.74 30.43 13.18
C GLY A 141 -1.69 29.42 12.04
N SER A 142 -0.79 29.61 11.07
CA SER A 142 -0.62 28.69 9.93
C SER A 142 -0.15 27.30 10.35
N ASP A 143 0.77 27.20 11.32
CA ASP A 143 1.23 25.92 11.86
C ASP A 143 0.08 25.16 12.54
N ILE A 144 -0.73 25.86 13.34
CA ILE A 144 -1.92 25.28 13.99
C ILE A 144 -2.95 24.85 12.95
N ALA A 145 -3.18 25.66 11.91
CA ALA A 145 -4.10 25.31 10.83
C ALA A 145 -3.65 24.04 10.09
N LEU A 146 -2.35 23.90 9.79
CA LEU A 146 -1.79 22.69 9.18
C LEU A 146 -1.91 21.45 10.07
N MET A 147 -1.68 21.61 11.39
CA MET A 147 -1.87 20.51 12.35
C MET A 147 -3.34 20.05 12.39
N VAL A 148 -4.29 20.98 12.47
CA VAL A 148 -5.73 20.67 12.51
C VAL A 148 -6.18 20.05 11.19
N PHE A 149 -5.77 20.62 10.05
CA PHE A 149 -6.09 20.09 8.73
C PHE A 149 -5.57 18.65 8.55
N GLY A 150 -4.30 18.40 8.92
CA GLY A 150 -3.72 17.05 8.86
C GLY A 150 -4.47 16.04 9.74
N MET A 151 -4.92 16.47 10.92
CA MET A 151 -5.68 15.61 11.84
C MET A 151 -7.09 15.30 11.31
N LEU A 152 -7.79 16.30 10.75
CA LEU A 152 -9.09 16.11 10.11
C LEU A 152 -8.97 15.19 8.88
N ALA A 153 -7.96 15.40 8.05
CA ALA A 153 -7.70 14.55 6.88
C ALA A 153 -7.41 13.10 7.29
N ALA A 154 -6.61 12.88 8.35
CA ALA A 154 -6.33 11.55 8.87
C ALA A 154 -7.61 10.86 9.39
N VAL A 155 -8.47 11.57 10.13
CA VAL A 155 -9.76 11.02 10.61
C VAL A 155 -10.69 10.69 9.45
N TYR A 156 -10.84 11.61 8.49
CA TYR A 156 -11.71 11.41 7.33
C TYR A 156 -11.28 10.21 6.47
N THR A 157 -9.98 10.14 6.13
CA THR A 157 -9.44 9.05 5.31
C THR A 157 -9.47 7.70 6.06
N SER A 158 -9.23 7.71 7.37
CA SER A 158 -9.35 6.50 8.19
C SER A 158 -10.79 6.01 8.27
N TYR A 159 -11.78 6.91 8.44
CA TYR A 159 -13.19 6.56 8.40
C TYR A 159 -13.58 5.95 7.05
N GLN A 160 -13.14 6.57 5.95
CA GLN A 160 -13.40 6.06 4.59
C GLN A 160 -12.79 4.67 4.40
N THR A 161 -11.56 4.45 4.88
CA THR A 161 -10.87 3.17 4.77
C THR A 161 -11.54 2.08 5.62
N ILE A 162 -11.99 2.40 6.83
CA ILE A 162 -12.73 1.45 7.68
C ILE A 162 -14.06 1.08 7.04
N LYS A 163 -14.79 2.06 6.46
CA LYS A 163 -16.03 1.79 5.74
C LYS A 163 -15.80 0.89 4.52
N LEU A 164 -14.70 1.11 3.79
CA LEU A 164 -14.29 0.26 2.66
C LEU A 164 -13.87 -1.15 3.09
N MET A 165 -13.33 -1.30 4.30
CA MET A 165 -12.96 -2.59 4.88
C MET A 165 -14.17 -3.33 5.47
N ALA A 166 -15.15 -2.61 6.00
CA ALA A 166 -16.37 -3.16 6.60
C ALA A 166 -17.48 -3.47 5.58
N ALA A 167 -17.47 -2.83 4.42
CA ALA A 167 -18.35 -3.21 3.32
C ALA A 167 -17.96 -4.62 2.83
N PRO A 168 -18.90 -5.59 2.81
CA PRO A 168 -18.62 -6.88 2.23
C PRO A 168 -18.29 -6.65 0.75
N SER A 169 -17.13 -7.11 0.32
CA SER A 169 -16.79 -7.20 -1.09
C SER A 169 -17.94 -7.93 -1.78
N GLY A 170 -18.57 -7.26 -2.75
CA GLY A 170 -19.43 -7.92 -3.73
C GLY A 170 -18.71 -9.13 -4.35
N PRO A 171 -19.46 -10.02 -5.00
CA PRO A 171 -19.11 -11.42 -5.20
C PRO A 171 -17.66 -11.59 -5.67
N ALA A 172 -16.95 -12.48 -4.98
CA ALA A 172 -15.56 -12.84 -5.24
C ALA A 172 -15.31 -12.97 -6.74
N GLN A 173 -14.32 -12.22 -7.26
CA GLN A 173 -13.80 -12.51 -8.58
C GLN A 173 -13.23 -13.94 -8.53
N PRO A 174 -13.64 -14.83 -9.46
CA PRO A 174 -13.30 -16.24 -9.38
C PRO A 174 -11.77 -16.42 -9.39
N VAL A 175 -11.27 -17.03 -8.32
CA VAL A 175 -9.92 -17.60 -8.26
C VAL A 175 -9.90 -18.82 -9.18
N GLY A 176 -9.56 -18.60 -10.45
CA GLY A 176 -9.39 -19.66 -11.44
C GLY A 176 -9.79 -19.20 -12.83
N HIS A 177 -8.84 -19.27 -13.78
CA HIS A 177 -9.09 -19.15 -15.21
C HIS A 177 -9.85 -20.38 -15.74
N CYS A 178 -11.08 -20.59 -15.28
CA CYS A 178 -12.06 -21.45 -15.94
C CYS A 178 -13.40 -20.72 -15.91
N MET A 179 -13.53 -19.68 -16.72
CA MET A 179 -14.85 -19.17 -17.11
C MET A 179 -15.24 -19.93 -18.39
N PRO A 180 -16.40 -20.63 -18.42
CA PRO A 180 -16.95 -21.10 -19.69
C PRO A 180 -17.18 -19.87 -20.60
N PRO A 181 -16.98 -20.00 -21.91
CA PRO A 181 -17.03 -18.87 -22.83
C PRO A 181 -18.35 -18.12 -22.70
N GLU A 182 -18.28 -16.80 -22.49
CA GLU A 182 -19.47 -15.95 -22.65
C GLU A 182 -19.94 -16.02 -24.11
N PRO A 183 -21.23 -16.33 -24.36
CA PRO A 183 -21.76 -16.30 -25.70
C PRO A 183 -21.79 -14.84 -26.18
N GLY A 184 -20.87 -14.48 -27.08
CA GLY A 184 -20.85 -13.16 -27.73
C GLY A 184 -19.49 -12.46 -27.82
N ALA A 185 -18.42 -12.99 -27.23
CA ALA A 185 -17.09 -12.35 -27.25
C ALA A 185 -16.14 -12.94 -28.32
N GLY A 186 -16.68 -13.41 -29.43
CA GLY A 186 -15.92 -13.88 -30.59
C GLY A 186 -16.38 -13.18 -31.86
N ASN A 187 -15.47 -13.03 -32.82
CA ASN A 187 -15.78 -12.68 -34.21
C ASN A 187 -16.53 -13.84 -34.90
N GLY A 188 -17.67 -14.22 -34.32
CA GLY A 188 -18.62 -15.18 -34.86
C GLY A 188 -19.79 -14.46 -35.53
N PRO A 189 -20.68 -15.23 -36.17
CA PRO A 189 -21.80 -14.72 -36.97
C PRO A 189 -22.81 -13.85 -36.20
N ASP A 190 -22.72 -13.82 -34.88
CA ASP A 190 -23.65 -13.12 -33.99
C ASP A 190 -23.14 -11.73 -33.56
N SER A 191 -21.98 -11.29 -34.06
CA SER A 191 -21.39 -9.99 -33.74
C SER A 191 -21.90 -8.87 -34.68
N PRO A 192 -22.14 -7.64 -34.18
CA PRO A 192 -22.65 -6.53 -35.00
C PRO A 192 -21.68 -6.03 -36.10
N PHE A 193 -20.48 -6.60 -36.19
CA PHE A 193 -19.41 -6.18 -37.11
C PHE A 193 -18.97 -7.27 -38.10
N TRP A 194 -19.69 -8.40 -38.21
CA TRP A 194 -19.32 -9.49 -39.14
C TRP A 194 -19.76 -9.18 -40.59
N PRO A 195 -18.83 -9.07 -41.57
CA PRO A 195 -19.18 -8.69 -42.95
C PRO A 195 -19.53 -9.86 -43.89
N GLY A 196 -19.70 -11.09 -43.38
CA GLY A 196 -19.86 -12.29 -44.21
C GLY A 196 -21.20 -12.98 -44.04
N GLY A 197 -22.19 -12.63 -44.89
CA GLY A 197 -23.51 -13.28 -44.87
C GLY A 197 -24.47 -12.93 -46.01
N ARG A 198 -23.97 -12.51 -47.18
CA ARG A 198 -24.76 -12.52 -48.43
C ARG A 198 -24.22 -13.65 -49.29
N PHE A 199 -25.13 -14.46 -49.83
CA PHE A 199 -24.96 -15.63 -50.70
C PHE A 199 -25.04 -17.00 -50.01
N PHE A 200 -26.26 -17.54 -50.12
CA PHE A 200 -26.73 -18.94 -50.07
C PHE A 200 -26.60 -19.74 -48.77
#